data_AF-A0A3S1QF53-F1
#
_entry.id   AF-A0A3S1QF53-F1
#
_cell.length_a   1.000
_cell.length_b   1.000
_cell.length_c   1.000
_cell.angle_alpha   90.00
_cell.angle_beta   90.00
_cell.angle_gamma   90.00
#
_symmetry.space_group_name_H-M   'P 1'
#
loop_
_entity.id
_entity.type
_entity.pdbx_description
1 polymer ?
#
loop_
_entity_poly.entity_id
_entity_poly.type
_entity_poly.pdbx_seq_one_letter_code
_entity_poly.pdbx_strand_id
1 'polypeptide(L)'
;MSFLELPEGLAERIIQCNSTYTVRFGVRLRGRMYSFIGWRSVHSEHCEPVKGGIRYSLNADAEEVEALAALMTLKCSLVDVPFGGSKGALKIDPREWTPQELERITRRFTQELNKRGLIGPGVNVPAPDIGTGEREMAWMMDEFRRAN
;
A
#
# COMPACT_ATOMS: atom_id res chain seq x y z
N MET A 1 -3.20 13.82 30.45
CA MET A 1 -3.83 15.04 29.92
C MET A 1 -4.32 14.74 28.53
N SER A 2 -5.61 14.92 28.25
CA SER A 2 -6.12 14.88 26.88
C SER A 2 -5.96 16.27 26.28
N PHE A 3 -5.40 16.36 25.07
CA PHE A 3 -5.26 17.62 24.34
C PHE A 3 -6.49 17.95 23.48
N LEU A 4 -7.43 17.01 23.37
CA LEU A 4 -8.65 17.13 22.58
C LEU A 4 -9.84 16.57 23.37
N GLU A 5 -10.99 17.25 23.29
CA GLU A 5 -12.27 16.72 23.77
C GLU A 5 -12.85 15.83 22.67
N LEU A 6 -12.61 14.52 22.77
CA LEU A 6 -13.13 13.54 21.82
C LEU A 6 -14.37 12.86 22.42
N PRO A 7 -15.44 12.63 21.64
CA PRO A 7 -16.54 11.76 22.04
C PRO A 7 -16.05 10.38 22.47
N GLU A 8 -16.80 9.74 23.36
CA GLU A 8 -16.53 8.39 23.83
C GLU A 8 -16.42 7.41 22.63
N GLY A 9 -15.37 6.58 22.62
CA GLY A 9 -15.13 5.61 21.54
C GLY A 9 -14.42 6.17 20.30
N LEU A 10 -14.32 7.50 20.15
CA LEU A 10 -13.72 8.09 18.94
C LEU A 10 -12.21 7.86 18.89
N ALA A 11 -11.51 7.97 20.03
CA ALA A 11 -10.07 7.74 20.08
C ALA A 11 -9.72 6.30 19.71
N GLU A 12 -10.48 5.33 20.25
CA GLU A 12 -10.37 3.92 19.94
C GLU A 12 -10.60 3.66 18.45
N ARG A 13 -11.57 4.35 17.85
CA ARG A 13 -11.85 4.24 16.42
C ARG A 13 -10.74 4.81 15.54
N ILE A 14 -10.17 5.95 15.93
CA ILE A 14 -9.09 6.63 15.19
C ILE A 14 -7.78 5.82 15.23
N ILE A 15 -7.56 5.00 16.26
CA ILE A 15 -6.35 4.16 16.34
C ILE A 15 -6.40 2.98 15.35
N GLN A 16 -7.60 2.54 14.96
CA GLN A 16 -7.78 1.34 14.14
C GLN A 16 -7.85 1.65 12.65
N CYS A 17 -7.13 0.86 11.85
CA CYS A 17 -7.32 0.88 10.40
C CYS A 17 -8.68 0.27 10.01
N ASN A 18 -9.37 0.90 9.05
CA ASN A 18 -10.64 0.39 8.49
C ASN A 18 -10.49 -1.00 7.86
N SER A 19 -9.39 -1.23 7.15
CA SER A 19 -9.14 -2.52 6.50
C SER A 19 -7.66 -2.75 6.23
N THR A 20 -7.22 -4.00 6.40
CA THR A 20 -5.88 -4.45 6.02
C THR A 20 -5.98 -5.73 5.22
N TYR A 21 -5.49 -5.68 3.98
CA TYR A 21 -5.51 -6.81 3.06
C TYR A 21 -4.12 -7.41 2.95
N THR A 22 -4.02 -8.70 3.23
CA THR A 22 -2.82 -9.49 2.90
C THR A 22 -3.03 -10.16 1.53
N VAL A 23 -2.07 -9.98 0.63
CA VAL A 23 -2.04 -10.67 -0.66
C VAL A 23 -0.86 -11.63 -0.71
N ARG A 24 -1.11 -12.83 -1.22
CA ARG A 24 -0.09 -13.86 -1.45
C ARG A 24 -0.20 -14.33 -2.88
N PHE A 25 0.91 -14.36 -3.60
CA PHE A 25 0.90 -14.68 -5.04
C PHE A 25 2.20 -15.32 -5.49
N GLY A 26 2.10 -16.13 -6.54
CA GLY A 26 3.24 -16.79 -7.18
C GLY A 26 3.69 -16.08 -8.46
N VAL A 27 4.99 -16.06 -8.71
CA VAL A 27 5.60 -15.61 -9.98
C VAL A 27 6.61 -16.64 -10.45
N ARG A 28 6.49 -17.10 -11.70
CA ARG A 28 7.46 -18.02 -12.30
C ARG A 28 8.69 -17.26 -12.80
N LEU A 29 9.80 -17.35 -12.10
CA LEU A 29 11.07 -16.67 -12.40
C LEU A 29 12.20 -17.71 -12.47
N ARG A 30 13.22 -17.50 -13.30
CA ARG A 30 14.41 -18.38 -13.38
C ARG A 30 14.06 -19.89 -13.47
N GLY A 31 13.02 -20.23 -14.22
CA GLY A 31 12.55 -21.62 -14.39
C GLY A 31 11.76 -22.23 -13.23
N ARG A 32 11.58 -21.54 -12.09
CA ARG A 32 10.85 -22.04 -10.91
C ARG A 32 9.76 -21.07 -10.41
N MET A 33 8.91 -21.52 -9.50
CA MET A 33 7.89 -20.67 -8.86
C MET A 33 8.47 -20.00 -7.60
N TYR A 34 8.23 -18.70 -7.44
CA TYR A 34 8.53 -17.95 -6.23
C TYR A 34 7.22 -17.39 -5.65
N SER A 35 7.06 -17.46 -4.33
CA SER A 35 5.89 -16.92 -3.63
C SER A 35 6.25 -15.63 -2.91
N PHE A 36 5.37 -14.64 -3.01
CA PHE A 36 5.52 -13.33 -2.39
C PHE A 36 4.32 -13.04 -1.50
N ILE A 37 4.56 -12.23 -0.47
CA ILE A 37 3.53 -11.69 0.43
C ILE A 37 3.62 -10.17 0.41
N GLY A 38 2.46 -9.52 0.30
CA GLY A 38 2.34 -8.08 0.42
C GLY A 38 1.07 -7.68 1.14
N TRP A 39 0.96 -6.40 1.43
CA TRP A 39 -0.15 -5.81 2.17
C TRP A 39 -0.60 -4.51 1.52
N ARG A 40 -1.89 -4.21 1.69
CA ARG A 40 -2.45 -2.87 1.50
C ARG A 40 -3.42 -2.60 2.65
N SER A 41 -3.12 -1.61 3.47
CA SER A 41 -3.98 -1.14 4.55
C SER A 41 -4.57 0.21 4.18
N VAL A 42 -5.84 0.39 4.54
CA VAL A 42 -6.58 1.64 4.48
C VAL A 42 -6.95 1.99 5.91
N HIS A 43 -6.42 3.11 6.38
CA HIS A 43 -6.69 3.55 7.73
C HIS A 43 -8.06 4.20 7.83
N SER A 44 -8.34 5.19 6.97
CA SER A 44 -9.61 5.90 6.98
C SER A 44 -9.93 6.48 5.61
N GLU A 45 -11.18 6.27 5.16
CA GLU A 45 -11.77 6.78 3.91
C GLU A 45 -12.67 8.00 4.15
N HIS A 46 -12.54 8.68 5.30
CA HIS A 46 -13.29 9.92 5.59
C HIS A 46 -13.14 11.00 4.50
N CYS A 47 -12.01 10.99 3.80
CA CYS A 47 -11.76 11.75 2.57
C CYS A 47 -11.24 10.78 1.51
N GLU A 48 -11.89 10.73 0.35
CA GLU A 48 -11.44 9.95 -0.79
C GLU A 48 -10.82 10.83 -1.87
N PRO A 49 -9.77 10.37 -2.56
CA PRO A 49 -9.18 9.03 -2.45
C PRO A 49 -8.25 8.87 -1.24
N VAL A 50 -8.04 7.64 -0.78
CA VAL A 50 -7.01 7.36 0.23
C VAL A 50 -5.62 7.31 -0.41
N LYS A 51 -4.62 7.87 0.27
CA LYS A 51 -3.27 8.02 -0.28
C LYS A 51 -2.22 7.32 0.56
N GLY A 52 -1.30 6.63 -0.11
CA GLY A 52 -0.01 6.31 0.50
C GLY A 52 0.84 5.29 -0.25
N GLY A 53 2.11 5.26 0.14
CA GLY A 53 3.18 4.60 -0.62
C GLY A 53 3.15 3.07 -0.59
N ILE A 54 3.96 2.46 -1.46
CA ILE A 54 4.24 1.02 -1.51
C ILE A 54 5.70 0.81 -1.14
N ARG A 55 5.98 0.10 -0.05
CA ARG A 55 7.33 -0.19 0.43
C ARG A 55 7.80 -1.58 -0.01
N TYR A 56 9.03 -1.70 -0.51
CA TYR A 56 9.70 -2.98 -0.72
C TYR A 56 10.78 -3.17 0.36
N SER A 57 10.54 -4.10 1.29
CA SER A 57 11.44 -4.37 2.41
C SER A 57 11.28 -5.80 2.93
N LEU A 58 12.38 -6.46 3.30
CA LEU A 58 12.33 -7.78 3.96
C LEU A 58 11.73 -7.72 5.36
N ASN A 59 11.74 -6.54 6.00
CA ASN A 59 11.20 -6.34 7.34
C ASN A 59 9.74 -5.88 7.33
N ALA A 60 9.11 -5.75 6.15
CA ALA A 60 7.71 -5.38 6.07
C ALA A 60 6.81 -6.47 6.70
N ASP A 61 5.84 -6.01 7.49
CA ASP A 61 4.77 -6.79 8.08
C ASP A 61 3.45 -5.98 8.11
N ALA A 62 2.37 -6.60 8.58
CA ALA A 62 1.05 -5.98 8.60
C ALA A 62 0.96 -4.82 9.61
N GLU A 63 1.58 -4.96 10.78
CA GLU A 63 1.51 -3.97 11.87
C GLU A 63 2.22 -2.67 11.48
N GLU A 64 3.40 -2.77 10.85
CA GLU A 64 4.10 -1.61 10.30
C GLU A 64 3.25 -0.90 9.25
N VAL A 65 2.61 -1.65 8.36
CA VAL A 65 1.79 -1.10 7.28
C VAL A 65 0.57 -0.37 7.82
N GLU A 66 -0.10 -0.91 8.84
CA GLU A 66 -1.21 -0.26 9.54
C GLU A 66 -0.78 1.04 10.23
N ALA A 67 0.31 0.98 11.01
CA ALA A 67 0.84 2.16 11.69
C ALA A 67 1.19 3.29 10.69
N LEU A 68 1.80 2.95 9.56
CA LEU A 68 2.13 3.92 8.52
C LEU A 68 0.89 4.42 7.76
N ALA A 69 -0.17 3.62 7.61
CA ALA A 69 -1.44 4.06 7.03
C ALA A 69 -2.16 5.08 7.94
N ALA A 70 -2.10 4.86 9.26
CA ALA A 70 -2.60 5.82 10.25
C ALA A 70 -1.84 7.14 10.17
N LEU A 71 -0.50 7.09 10.14
CA LEU A 71 0.33 8.28 9.95
C LEU A 71 0.04 9.01 8.63
N MET A 72 -0.30 8.28 7.55
CA MET A 72 -0.71 8.92 6.30
C MET A 72 -2.01 9.70 6.45
N THR A 73 -3.01 9.19 7.18
CA THR A 73 -4.25 9.92 7.48
C THR A 73 -3.94 11.19 8.25
N LEU A 74 -3.21 11.06 9.38
CA LEU A 74 -2.88 12.20 10.24
C LEU A 74 -2.07 13.26 9.49
N LYS A 75 -1.11 12.84 8.67
CA LYS A 75 -0.31 13.75 7.84
C LYS A 75 -1.17 14.51 6.84
N CYS A 76 -2.08 13.82 6.14
CA CYS A 76 -2.96 14.44 5.15
C CYS A 76 -3.92 15.44 5.80
N SER A 77 -4.49 15.11 6.96
CA SER A 77 -5.32 16.04 7.74
C SER A 77 -4.51 17.23 8.25
N LEU A 78 -3.27 17.02 8.71
CA LEU A 78 -2.42 18.08 9.26
C LEU A 78 -2.01 19.14 8.23
N VAL A 79 -1.79 18.72 6.98
CA VAL A 79 -1.38 19.61 5.87
C VAL A 79 -2.55 20.03 4.97
N ASP A 80 -3.79 19.78 5.42
CA ASP A 80 -5.04 20.18 4.76
C ASP A 80 -5.13 19.75 3.29
N VAL A 81 -4.84 18.47 3.02
CA VAL A 81 -5.04 17.86 1.69
C VAL A 81 -6.22 16.90 1.72
N PRO A 82 -7.03 16.83 0.65
CA PRO A 82 -8.28 16.08 0.62
C PRO A 82 -8.05 14.57 0.38
N PHE A 83 -7.26 13.93 1.23
CA PHE A 83 -6.95 12.51 1.15
C PHE A 83 -7.08 11.84 2.51
N GLY A 84 -7.64 10.63 2.51
CA GLY A 84 -7.49 9.68 3.61
C GLY A 84 -6.12 9.01 3.58
N GLY A 85 -5.86 8.12 4.53
CA GLY A 85 -4.59 7.41 4.63
C GLY A 85 -4.66 5.96 4.22
N SER A 86 -3.69 5.54 3.42
CA SER A 86 -3.42 4.14 3.13
C SER A 86 -1.92 3.87 3.15
N LYS A 87 -1.53 2.60 3.15
CA LYS A 87 -0.15 2.18 2.97
C LYS A 87 -0.13 0.78 2.38
N GLY A 88 0.90 0.45 1.61
CA GLY A 88 1.15 -0.93 1.26
C GLY A 88 2.62 -1.27 1.35
N ALA A 89 2.89 -2.57 1.36
CA ALA A 89 4.24 -3.09 1.31
C ALA A 89 4.27 -4.43 0.60
N LEU A 90 5.43 -4.79 0.07
CA LEU A 90 5.76 -6.11 -0.44
C LEU A 90 6.99 -6.60 0.31
N LYS A 91 6.92 -7.80 0.89
CA LYS A 91 8.05 -8.40 1.62
C LYS A 91 9.08 -8.95 0.63
N ILE A 92 10.05 -8.13 0.28
CA ILE A 92 11.05 -8.42 -0.75
C ILE A 92 12.30 -7.57 -0.54
N ASP A 93 13.48 -8.10 -0.85
CA ASP A 93 14.67 -7.29 -1.12
C ASP A 93 14.76 -7.02 -2.63
N PRO A 94 14.58 -5.76 -3.10
CA PRO A 94 14.65 -5.45 -4.52
C PRO A 94 16.04 -5.71 -5.13
N ARG A 95 17.11 -5.85 -4.32
CA ARG A 95 18.48 -6.09 -4.79
C ARG A 95 18.73 -7.53 -5.22
N GLU A 96 17.88 -8.47 -4.83
CA GLU A 96 18.00 -9.89 -5.20
C GLU A 96 17.49 -10.22 -6.61
N TRP A 97 16.83 -9.25 -7.26
CA TRP A 97 16.09 -9.43 -8.51
C TRP A 97 16.65 -8.54 -9.60
N THR A 98 16.69 -9.06 -10.83
CA THR A 98 16.99 -8.20 -11.97
C THR A 98 15.83 -7.23 -12.22
N PRO A 99 16.05 -6.10 -12.91
CA PRO A 99 14.97 -5.17 -13.23
C PRO A 99 13.77 -5.83 -13.92
N GLN A 100 14.02 -6.79 -14.82
CA GLN A 100 12.96 -7.52 -15.53
C GLN A 100 12.20 -8.47 -14.61
N GLU A 101 12.87 -9.08 -13.63
CA GLU A 101 12.21 -9.93 -12.63
C GLU A 101 11.39 -9.09 -11.66
N LEU A 102 11.94 -7.99 -11.19
CA LEU A 102 11.25 -7.05 -10.30
C LEU A 102 10.02 -6.44 -10.97
N GLU A 103 10.10 -6.13 -12.27
CA GLU A 103 8.94 -5.70 -13.06
C GLU A 103 7.84 -6.75 -13.04
N ARG A 104 8.16 -8.02 -13.32
CA ARG A 104 7.17 -9.12 -13.33
C ARG A 104 6.53 -9.32 -11.96
N ILE A 105 7.31 -9.16 -10.88
CA ILE A 105 6.80 -9.21 -9.50
C ILE A 105 5.88 -8.03 -9.22
N THR A 106 6.30 -6.81 -9.56
CA THR A 106 5.54 -5.56 -9.37
C THR A 106 4.21 -5.60 -10.11
N ARG A 107 4.22 -6.04 -11.37
CA ARG A 107 3.01 -6.21 -12.18
C ARG A 107 2.08 -7.24 -11.56
N ARG A 108 2.60 -8.40 -11.14
CA ARG A 108 1.76 -9.40 -10.49
C ARG A 108 1.15 -8.89 -9.19
N PHE A 109 1.92 -8.17 -8.37
CA PHE A 109 1.40 -7.51 -7.17
C PHE A 109 0.28 -6.52 -7.50
N THR A 110 0.48 -5.70 -8.53
CA THR A 110 -0.53 -4.74 -9.03
C THR A 110 -1.82 -5.43 -9.44
N GLN A 111 -1.74 -6.55 -10.15
CA GLN A 111 -2.92 -7.35 -10.50
C GLN A 111 -3.68 -7.84 -9.26
N GLU A 112 -2.98 -8.29 -8.21
CA GLU A 112 -3.62 -8.74 -6.98
C GLU A 112 -4.31 -7.60 -6.23
N LEU A 113 -3.72 -6.40 -6.24
CA LEU A 113 -4.33 -5.20 -5.66
C LEU A 113 -5.56 -4.75 -6.48
N ASN A 114 -5.43 -4.66 -7.80
CA ASN A 114 -6.49 -4.21 -8.70
C ASN A 114 -7.73 -5.12 -8.62
N LYS A 115 -7.53 -6.45 -8.66
CA LYS A 115 -8.62 -7.44 -8.57
C LYS A 115 -9.46 -7.33 -7.29
N ARG A 116 -8.90 -6.74 -6.23
CA ARG A 116 -9.55 -6.54 -4.94
C ARG A 116 -10.05 -5.10 -4.74
N GLY A 117 -9.97 -4.25 -5.77
CA GLY A 117 -10.35 -2.84 -5.67
C GLY A 117 -9.44 -2.01 -4.76
N LEU A 118 -8.21 -2.46 -4.51
CA LEU A 118 -7.30 -1.82 -3.52
C LEU A 118 -6.46 -0.69 -4.12
N ILE A 119 -6.58 -0.44 -5.42
CA ILE A 119 -5.97 0.66 -6.14
C ILE A 119 -6.95 1.22 -7.16
N GLY A 120 -6.98 2.54 -7.33
CA GLY A 120 -7.85 3.22 -8.30
C GLY A 120 -7.75 4.75 -8.19
N PRO A 121 -7.86 5.52 -9.29
CA PRO A 121 -7.64 6.97 -9.28
C PRO A 121 -8.52 7.76 -8.31
N GLY A 122 -9.78 7.35 -8.14
CA GLY A 122 -10.74 7.97 -7.23
C GLY A 122 -10.94 7.24 -5.92
N VAL A 123 -10.19 6.16 -5.66
CA VAL A 123 -10.42 5.28 -4.50
C VAL A 123 -9.17 5.20 -3.64
N ASN A 124 -8.07 4.67 -4.20
CA ASN A 124 -6.87 4.39 -3.45
C ASN A 124 -5.63 4.56 -4.35
N VAL A 125 -4.82 5.58 -4.08
CA VAL A 125 -3.74 5.99 -5.00
C VAL A 125 -2.36 5.68 -4.40
N PRO A 126 -1.61 4.71 -4.94
CA PRO A 126 -0.24 4.40 -4.53
C PRO A 126 0.76 5.54 -4.76
N ALA A 127 1.92 5.44 -4.11
CA ALA A 127 3.08 6.31 -4.31
C ALA A 127 4.37 5.51 -4.05
N PRO A 128 5.56 6.07 -4.37
CA PRO A 128 6.82 5.53 -3.92
C PRO A 128 6.97 5.53 -2.40
N ASP A 129 7.80 4.63 -1.87
CA ASP A 129 8.33 4.58 -0.51
C ASP A 129 9.71 3.90 -0.54
N ILE A 130 10.25 3.49 0.62
CA ILE A 130 11.51 2.75 0.68
C ILE A 130 11.46 1.52 -0.24
N GLY A 131 12.46 1.40 -1.11
CA GLY A 131 12.59 0.28 -2.05
C GLY A 131 11.74 0.40 -3.32
N THR A 132 10.97 1.46 -3.49
CA THR A 132 10.24 1.76 -4.74
C THR A 132 10.49 3.20 -5.20
N GLY A 133 10.41 3.43 -6.51
CA GLY A 133 10.58 4.74 -7.12
C GLY A 133 9.62 4.96 -8.28
N GLU A 134 9.95 5.93 -9.14
CA GLU A 134 9.19 6.24 -10.36
C GLU A 134 9.06 5.03 -11.30
N ARG A 135 10.09 4.20 -11.38
CA ARG A 135 10.11 3.00 -12.23
C ARG A 135 9.05 1.99 -11.81
N GLU A 136 8.98 1.67 -10.53
CA GLU A 136 7.99 0.75 -10.00
C GLU A 136 6.58 1.33 -10.17
N MET A 137 6.39 2.63 -9.93
CA MET A 137 5.11 3.29 -10.17
C MET A 137 4.69 3.26 -11.65
N ALA A 138 5.64 3.42 -12.57
CA ALA A 138 5.38 3.32 -14.01
C ALA A 138 4.89 1.91 -14.39
N TRP A 139 5.53 0.85 -13.86
CA TRP A 139 5.07 -0.52 -14.08
C TRP A 139 3.69 -0.80 -13.48
N MET A 140 3.42 -0.29 -12.25
CA MET A 140 2.11 -0.42 -11.63
C MET A 140 1.03 0.30 -12.46
N MET A 141 1.31 1.52 -12.94
CA MET A 141 0.38 2.28 -13.76
C MET A 141 0.10 1.60 -15.10
N ASP A 142 1.14 1.12 -15.79
CA ASP A 142 1.01 0.40 -17.06
C ASP A 142 0.17 -0.88 -16.89
N GLU A 143 0.43 -1.65 -15.84
CA GLU A 143 -0.34 -2.86 -15.54
C GLU A 143 -1.79 -2.55 -15.15
N PHE A 144 -2.03 -1.51 -14.36
CA PHE A 144 -3.37 -1.07 -13.97
C PHE A 144 -4.19 -0.64 -15.20
N ARG A 145 -3.58 0.11 -16.14
CA ARG A 145 -4.22 0.51 -17.40
C ARG A 145 -4.50 -0.65 -18.34
N ARG A 146 -3.66 -1.69 -18.32
CA ARG A 146 -3.89 -2.89 -19.15
C ARG A 146 -5.03 -3.75 -18.61
N ALA A 147 -5.26 -3.74 -17.30
CA ALA A 147 -6.24 -4.58 -16.62
C ALA A 147 -7.65 -3.99 -16.54
N ASN A 148 -7.85 -2.74 -16.95
CA ASN A 148 -9.12 -2.01 -16.95
C ASN A 148 -9.36 -1.37 -18.32
#